data_AF-A0A947PVN2-F1
#
_entry.id   AF-A0A947PVN2-F1
#
_cell.length_a   1.000
_cell.length_b   1.000
_cell.length_c   1.000
_cell.angle_alpha   90.00
_cell.angle_beta   90.00
_cell.angle_gamma   90.00
#
_symmetry.space_group_name_H-M   'P 1'
#
loop_
_entity.id
_entity.type
_entity.pdbx_description
1 polymer ?
#
loop_
_entity_poly.entity_id
_entity_poly.type
_entity_poly.pdbx_seq_one_letter_code
_entity_poly.pdbx_strand_id
1 'polypeptide(L)'
;MNLPLWLKRLAPALLLLIPLVAVAHGISEEDRQRMLDGGYLQYIGLGASHMLTGYDHLLFLFGVVFFLSSFKDVAKFVTVFTIGHCITLIFATYFKITWNYYLIDAIIALSVMYKAFDNNGGFQKHFDIKSPNLLAAVFGFGLLHGFGLSTRLQQLPLGDDSGSMLLRILSFNLGVELGQIAALTGMVALLALWRHRPSFKRFSYMANLGLFYAGVYLLFMQLHGYQHDVDPDSFRFPAAEHQHVHEDMDIQKSTDDSRNTL
;
A
#
# COMPACT_ATOMS: atom_id res chain seq x y z
N MET A 1 36.75 19.15 -1.32
CA MET A 1 35.92 20.20 -0.70
C MET A 1 34.99 19.58 0.32
N ASN A 2 35.19 19.88 1.61
CA ASN A 2 34.34 19.36 2.69
C ASN A 2 33.04 20.16 2.76
N LEU A 3 31.92 19.55 2.34
CA LEU A 3 30.59 20.15 2.49
C LEU A 3 30.33 20.51 3.97
N PRO A 4 29.75 21.69 4.26
CA PRO A 4 29.51 22.12 5.62
C PRO A 4 28.50 21.19 6.34
N LEU A 5 28.71 21.01 7.65
CA LEU A 5 28.00 20.03 8.49
C LEU A 5 26.46 20.16 8.47
N TRP A 6 25.94 21.37 8.23
CA TRP A 6 24.51 21.61 8.13
C TRP A 6 23.92 21.07 6.81
N LEU A 7 24.66 21.15 5.70
CA LEU A 7 24.27 20.54 4.42
C LEU A 7 24.22 19.00 4.51
N LYS A 8 25.16 18.39 5.24
CA LYS A 8 25.18 16.94 5.48
C LYS A 8 24.03 16.46 6.38
N ARG A 9 23.49 17.35 7.23
CA ARG A 9 22.30 17.09 8.07
C ARG A 9 20.99 17.37 7.33
N LEU A 10 21.01 18.26 6.33
CA LEU A 10 19.90 18.50 5.43
C LEU A 10 19.73 17.42 4.37
N ALA A 11 20.80 16.74 3.94
CA ALA A 11 20.71 15.68 2.92
C ALA A 11 19.67 14.57 3.25
N PRO A 12 19.62 13.99 4.47
CA PRO A 12 18.55 13.05 4.82
C PRO A 12 17.19 13.73 5.00
N ALA A 13 17.15 15.01 5.41
CA ALA A 13 15.90 15.77 5.52
C ALA A 13 15.30 16.15 4.15
N LEU A 14 16.14 16.42 3.14
CA LEU A 14 15.74 16.63 1.75
C LEU A 14 15.30 15.32 1.08
N LEU A 15 15.90 14.18 1.45
CA LEU A 15 15.42 12.85 1.05
C LEU A 15 14.09 12.48 1.71
N LEU A 16 13.78 13.05 2.88
CA LEU A 16 12.49 12.91 3.57
C LEU A 16 11.42 13.89 3.05
N LEU A 17 11.78 14.85 2.19
CA LEU A 17 10.86 15.83 1.58
C LEU A 17 10.36 15.40 0.20
N ILE A 18 10.60 14.16 -0.22
CA ILE A 18 10.01 13.59 -1.44
C ILE A 18 8.84 12.67 -1.04
N PRO A 19 7.66 13.24 -0.81
CA PRO A 19 6.44 12.62 -1.26
C PRO A 19 5.70 13.63 -2.14
N LEU A 20 6.38 14.13 -3.18
CA LEU A 20 5.70 14.90 -4.21
C LEU A 20 5.25 13.91 -5.28
N VAL A 21 3.94 13.70 -5.33
CA VAL A 21 3.22 12.94 -6.34
C VAL A 21 3.38 11.41 -6.22
N ALA A 22 2.76 10.83 -5.18
CA ALA A 22 2.43 9.40 -5.20
C ALA A 22 1.21 9.21 -6.10
N VAL A 23 1.43 9.06 -7.40
CA VAL A 23 0.42 8.51 -8.31
C VAL A 23 0.24 7.04 -7.94
N ALA A 24 -0.97 6.64 -7.55
CA ALA A 24 -1.29 5.23 -7.39
C ALA A 24 -1.11 4.54 -8.75
N HIS A 25 -0.21 3.55 -8.83
CA HIS A 25 -0.05 2.76 -10.05
C HIS A 25 -1.30 1.92 -10.29
N GLY A 26 -2.08 2.28 -11.30
CA GLY A 26 -3.24 1.50 -11.75
C GLY A 26 -2.82 0.19 -12.42
N ILE A 27 -3.74 -0.77 -12.49
CA ILE A 27 -3.56 -1.99 -13.29
C ILE A 27 -3.52 -1.56 -14.76
N SER A 28 -2.49 -1.97 -15.52
CA SER A 28 -2.40 -1.62 -16.94
C SER A 28 -3.49 -2.32 -17.76
N GLU A 29 -3.94 -1.71 -18.87
CA GLU A 29 -4.93 -2.33 -19.76
C GLU A 29 -4.42 -3.66 -20.37
N GLU A 30 -3.10 -3.79 -20.56
CA GLU A 30 -2.47 -5.06 -20.95
C GLU A 30 -2.64 -6.15 -19.89
N ASP A 31 -2.49 -5.79 -18.61
CA ASP A 31 -2.67 -6.73 -17.50
C ASP A 31 -4.14 -7.12 -17.36
N ARG A 32 -5.07 -6.20 -17.60
CA ARG A 32 -6.51 -6.48 -17.63
C ARG A 32 -6.89 -7.46 -18.73
N GLN A 33 -6.34 -7.34 -19.94
CA GLN A 33 -6.54 -8.30 -21.02
C GLN A 33 -5.92 -9.67 -20.69
N ARG A 34 -4.71 -9.71 -20.13
CA ARG A 34 -4.07 -10.96 -19.67
C ARG A 34 -4.87 -11.67 -18.57
N MET A 35 -5.66 -10.95 -17.76
CA MET A 35 -6.55 -11.54 -16.76
C MET A 35 -7.83 -12.14 -17.34
N LEU A 36 -8.29 -11.63 -18.49
CA LEU A 36 -9.44 -12.19 -19.22
C LEU A 36 -9.07 -13.49 -19.93
N ASP A 37 -7.86 -13.57 -20.47
CA ASP A 37 -7.36 -14.72 -21.23
C ASP A 37 -6.56 -15.73 -20.38
N GLY A 38 -6.18 -15.36 -19.14
CA GLY A 38 -5.25 -16.11 -18.28
C GLY A 38 -5.88 -16.90 -17.13
N GLY A 39 -5.10 -17.85 -16.58
CA GLY A 39 -5.49 -18.68 -15.42
C GLY A 39 -5.14 -18.06 -14.06
N TYR A 40 -5.29 -18.84 -12.97
CA TYR A 40 -4.97 -18.40 -11.60
C TYR A 40 -3.53 -17.87 -11.41
N LEU A 41 -2.58 -18.33 -12.23
CA LEU A 41 -1.19 -17.86 -12.20
C LEU A 41 -1.05 -16.39 -12.62
N GLN A 42 -1.86 -15.89 -13.54
CA GLN A 42 -1.87 -14.47 -13.91
C GLN A 42 -2.32 -13.61 -12.73
N TYR A 43 -3.31 -14.06 -11.95
CA TYR A 43 -3.75 -13.35 -10.75
C TYR A 43 -2.65 -13.30 -9.68
N ILE A 44 -1.88 -14.39 -9.49
CA ILE A 44 -0.71 -14.41 -8.61
C ILE A 44 0.34 -13.40 -9.10
N GLY A 45 0.67 -13.44 -10.39
CA GLY A 45 1.65 -12.51 -10.98
C GLY A 45 1.23 -11.05 -10.81
N LEU A 46 -0.05 -10.76 -11.05
CA LEU A 46 -0.61 -9.43 -10.86
C LEU A 46 -0.52 -8.98 -9.40
N GLY A 47 -0.94 -9.81 -8.44
CA GLY A 47 -0.83 -9.47 -7.02
C GLY A 47 0.62 -9.22 -6.59
N ALA A 48 1.57 -10.02 -7.08
CA ALA A 48 2.99 -9.82 -6.80
C ALA A 48 3.51 -8.52 -7.41
N SER A 49 3.15 -8.22 -8.66
CA SER A 49 3.55 -6.98 -9.33
C SER A 49 2.98 -5.76 -8.62
N HIS A 50 1.69 -5.76 -8.27
CA HIS A 50 1.02 -4.69 -7.55
C HIS A 50 1.71 -4.37 -6.22
N MET A 51 2.10 -5.41 -5.48
CA MET A 51 2.83 -5.23 -4.22
C MET A 51 4.26 -4.69 -4.42
N LEU A 52 4.96 -5.12 -5.48
CA LEU A 52 6.34 -4.72 -5.75
C LEU A 52 6.45 -3.35 -6.42
N THR A 53 5.42 -2.92 -7.17
CA THR A 53 5.37 -1.60 -7.81
C THR A 53 4.67 -0.55 -6.94
N GLY A 54 3.87 -0.97 -5.95
CA GLY A 54 3.25 -0.11 -4.94
C GLY A 54 4.27 0.49 -3.98
N TYR A 55 4.81 1.67 -4.31
CA TYR A 55 5.79 2.37 -3.47
C TYR A 55 5.25 2.71 -2.08
N ASP A 56 3.96 3.00 -1.97
CA ASP A 56 3.24 3.23 -0.71
C ASP A 56 3.31 2.02 0.22
N HIS A 57 3.04 0.82 -0.29
CA HIS A 57 3.13 -0.43 0.46
C HIS A 57 4.58 -0.76 0.84
N LEU A 58 5.54 -0.54 -0.07
CA LEU A 58 6.96 -0.75 0.21
C LEU A 58 7.50 0.22 1.26
N LEU A 59 7.10 1.50 1.23
CA LEU A 59 7.49 2.49 2.23
C LEU A 59 6.92 2.16 3.61
N PHE A 60 5.67 1.70 3.66
CA PHE A 60 5.07 1.19 4.90
C PHE A 60 5.86 0.01 5.45
N LEU A 61 6.12 -1.00 4.63
CA LEU A 61 6.87 -2.19 5.00
C LEU A 61 8.27 -1.82 5.50
N PHE A 62 8.95 -0.93 4.78
CA PHE A 62 10.27 -0.42 5.12
C PHE A 62 10.29 0.25 6.51
N GLY A 63 9.30 1.11 6.80
CA GLY A 63 9.17 1.77 8.11
C GLY A 63 9.01 0.78 9.27
N VAL A 64 8.21 -0.27 9.08
CA VAL A 64 7.94 -1.29 10.11
C VAL A 64 9.16 -2.21 10.35
N VAL A 65 9.94 -2.51 9.31
CA VAL A 65 11.08 -3.44 9.38
C VAL A 65 12.24 -2.95 10.25
N PHE A 66 12.40 -1.63 10.42
CA PHE A 66 13.45 -1.08 11.30
C PHE A 66 13.41 -1.59 12.73
N PHE A 67 12.22 -2.01 13.20
CA PHE A 67 12.00 -2.46 14.57
C PHE A 67 11.86 -3.98 14.70
N LEU A 68 11.69 -4.71 13.59
CA LEU A 68 11.59 -6.17 13.62
C LEU A 68 13.00 -6.77 13.63
N SER A 69 13.34 -7.42 14.75
CA SER A 69 14.67 -7.96 15.03
C SER A 69 14.92 -9.33 14.38
N SER A 70 13.86 -10.08 14.05
CA SER A 70 13.94 -11.44 13.51
C SER A 70 13.03 -11.64 12.29
N PHE A 71 13.56 -12.26 11.23
CA PHE A 71 12.81 -12.63 10.02
C PHE A 71 11.54 -13.44 10.33
N LYS A 72 11.59 -14.32 11.35
CA LYS A 72 10.45 -15.15 11.76
C LYS A 72 9.29 -14.31 12.29
N ASP A 73 9.59 -13.24 13.03
CA ASP A 73 8.56 -12.35 13.57
C ASP A 73 7.94 -11.52 12.45
N VAL A 74 8.76 -11.07 11.49
CA VAL A 74 8.27 -10.36 10.31
C VAL A 74 7.32 -11.23 9.50
N ALA A 75 7.73 -12.44 9.12
CA ALA A 75 6.90 -13.36 8.36
C ALA A 75 5.57 -13.63 9.07
N LYS A 76 5.62 -13.83 10.40
CA LYS A 76 4.41 -14.00 11.21
C LYS A 76 3.47 -12.79 11.14
N PHE A 77 3.98 -11.57 11.22
CA PHE A 77 3.16 -10.36 11.13
C PHE A 77 2.57 -10.16 9.74
N VAL A 78 3.35 -10.39 8.69
CA VAL A 78 2.86 -10.32 7.30
C VAL A 78 1.74 -11.31 7.08
N THR A 79 1.94 -12.59 7.44
CA THR A 79 0.90 -13.60 7.26
C THR A 79 -0.36 -13.26 8.04
N VAL A 80 -0.26 -12.78 9.28
CA VAL A 80 -1.44 -12.37 10.07
C VAL A 80 -2.14 -11.15 9.44
N PHE A 81 -1.39 -10.18 8.93
CA PHE A 81 -1.94 -9.05 8.19
C PHE A 81 -2.68 -9.53 6.93
N THR A 82 -2.05 -10.39 6.12
CA THR A 82 -2.63 -10.94 4.90
C THR A 82 -3.88 -11.75 5.19
N ILE A 83 -3.92 -12.55 6.27
CA ILE A 83 -5.12 -13.28 6.67
C ILE A 83 -6.26 -12.31 6.98
N GLY A 84 -6.02 -11.27 7.80
CA GLY A 84 -7.03 -10.25 8.08
C GLY A 84 -7.52 -9.55 6.82
N HIS A 85 -6.57 -9.17 5.96
CA HIS A 85 -6.82 -8.53 4.67
C HIS A 85 -7.71 -9.38 3.76
N CYS A 86 -7.37 -10.66 3.57
CA CYS A 86 -8.14 -11.62 2.79
C CYS A 86 -9.57 -11.79 3.31
N ILE A 87 -9.75 -11.88 4.64
CA ILE A 87 -11.08 -12.07 5.25
C ILE A 87 -11.99 -10.91 4.85
N THR A 88 -11.55 -9.66 5.10
CA THR A 88 -12.37 -8.50 4.79
C THR A 88 -12.56 -8.34 3.29
N LEU A 89 -11.53 -8.57 2.49
CA LEU A 89 -11.60 -8.43 1.03
C LEU A 89 -12.61 -9.41 0.44
N ILE A 90 -12.56 -10.70 0.80
CA ILE A 90 -13.52 -11.71 0.35
C ILE A 90 -14.93 -11.32 0.80
N PHE A 91 -15.09 -10.95 2.08
CA PHE A 91 -16.37 -10.56 2.64
C PHE A 91 -16.98 -9.35 1.92
N ALA A 92 -16.23 -8.25 1.81
CA ALA A 92 -16.69 -7.02 1.18
C ALA A 92 -16.99 -7.22 -0.31
N THR A 93 -16.20 -8.04 -1.03
CA THR A 93 -16.44 -8.35 -2.44
C THR A 93 -17.69 -9.21 -2.62
N TYR A 94 -17.90 -10.22 -1.78
CA TYR A 94 -19.06 -11.12 -1.87
C TYR A 94 -20.38 -10.40 -1.55
N PHE A 95 -20.38 -9.54 -0.52
CA PHE A 95 -21.54 -8.75 -0.12
C PHE A 95 -21.68 -7.42 -0.85
N LYS A 96 -20.79 -7.13 -1.81
CA LYS A 96 -20.75 -5.87 -2.59
C LYS A 96 -20.76 -4.63 -1.68
N ILE A 97 -20.06 -4.72 -0.54
CA ILE A 97 -19.91 -3.62 0.39
C ILE A 97 -18.90 -2.64 -0.21
N THR A 98 -19.28 -1.37 -0.25
CA THR A 98 -18.46 -0.27 -0.76
C THR A 98 -18.36 0.80 0.31
N TRP A 99 -17.17 1.38 0.46
CA TRP A 99 -16.85 2.40 1.46
C TRP A 99 -16.09 3.54 0.76
N ASN A 100 -16.18 4.76 1.31
CA ASN A 100 -15.45 5.90 0.77
C ASN A 100 -13.94 5.69 0.96
N TYR A 101 -13.18 5.82 -0.13
CA TYR A 101 -11.74 5.54 -0.15
C TYR A 101 -10.92 6.52 0.71
N TYR A 102 -11.33 7.80 0.80
CA TYR A 102 -10.69 8.77 1.68
C TYR A 102 -10.74 8.30 3.14
N LEU A 103 -11.87 7.71 3.57
CA LEU A 103 -12.01 7.20 4.94
C LEU A 103 -11.15 5.95 5.17
N ILE A 104 -11.07 5.05 4.19
CA ILE A 104 -10.22 3.86 4.28
C ILE A 104 -8.75 4.28 4.36
N ASP A 105 -8.30 5.17 3.48
CA ASP A 105 -6.93 5.66 3.45
C ASP A 105 -6.57 6.47 4.71
N ALA A 106 -7.52 7.20 5.28
CA ALA A 106 -7.37 7.85 6.58
C ALA A 106 -7.14 6.83 7.71
N ILE A 107 -7.89 5.72 7.72
CA ILE A 107 -7.70 4.63 8.69
C ILE A 107 -6.35 3.95 8.49
N ILE A 108 -5.92 3.75 7.24
CA ILE A 108 -4.59 3.23 6.91
C ILE A 108 -3.52 4.17 7.48
N ALA A 109 -3.64 5.48 7.28
CA ALA A 109 -2.73 6.47 7.84
C ALA A 109 -2.69 6.42 9.39
N LEU A 110 -3.83 6.23 10.05
CA LEU A 110 -3.88 6.02 11.51
C LEU A 110 -3.14 4.76 11.95
N SER A 111 -3.23 3.66 11.20
CA SER A 111 -2.48 2.42 11.51
C SER A 111 -0.97 2.63 11.44
N VAL A 112 -0.52 3.45 10.49
CA VAL A 112 0.89 3.84 10.30
C VAL A 112 1.35 4.70 11.48
N MET A 113 0.56 5.72 11.85
CA MET A 113 0.84 6.58 13.00
C MET A 113 0.91 5.77 14.31
N TYR A 114 -0.05 4.87 14.53
CA TYR A 114 -0.05 3.97 15.67
C TYR A 114 1.25 3.17 15.73
N LYS A 115 1.68 2.58 14.60
CA LYS A 115 2.86 1.72 14.61
C LYS A 115 4.15 2.50 14.78
N ALA A 116 4.27 3.68 14.18
CA ALA A 116 5.39 4.58 14.37
C ALA A 116 5.50 5.06 15.84
N PHE A 117 4.37 5.35 16.47
CA PHE A 117 4.30 5.74 17.88
C PHE A 117 4.70 4.57 18.81
N ASP A 118 4.15 3.38 18.57
CA ASP A 118 4.48 2.16 19.31
C ASP A 118 5.97 1.79 19.17
N ASN A 119 6.52 1.85 17.95
CA ASN A 119 7.93 1.57 17.69
C ASN A 119 8.88 2.51 18.45
N ASN A 120 8.50 3.78 18.64
CA ASN A 120 9.32 4.72 19.42
C ASN A 120 9.11 4.60 20.95
N GLY A 121 8.41 3.55 21.41
CA GLY A 121 8.13 3.33 22.82
C GLY A 121 7.14 4.35 23.38
N GLY A 122 6.26 4.90 22.54
CA GLY A 122 5.34 5.97 22.92
C GLY A 122 4.40 5.57 24.06
N PHE A 123 3.91 4.33 24.08
CA PHE A 123 3.05 3.81 25.14
C PHE A 123 3.75 3.76 26.50
N GLN A 124 5.00 3.30 26.53
CA GLN A 124 5.80 3.24 27.77
C GLN A 124 6.21 4.64 28.22
N LYS A 125 6.63 5.50 27.29
CA LYS A 125 7.19 6.81 27.61
C LYS A 125 6.14 7.85 28.01
N HIS A 126 4.96 7.83 27.40
CA HIS A 126 3.93 8.86 27.60
C HIS A 126 2.78 8.40 28.48
N PHE A 127 2.51 7.10 28.53
CA PHE A 127 1.33 6.56 29.22
C PHE A 127 1.68 5.52 30.29
N ASP A 128 2.95 5.16 30.45
CA ASP A 128 3.47 4.15 31.40
C ASP A 128 2.74 2.80 31.34
N ILE A 129 2.21 2.47 30.15
CA ILE A 129 1.52 1.20 29.87
C ILE A 129 2.35 0.35 28.92
N LYS A 130 2.19 -0.97 29.02
CA LYS A 130 2.74 -1.90 28.03
C LYS A 130 2.04 -1.68 26.69
N SER A 131 2.81 -1.76 25.60
CA SER A 131 2.27 -1.76 24.25
C SER A 131 1.13 -2.79 24.12
N PRO A 132 0.04 -2.44 23.43
CA PRO A 132 -1.02 -3.40 23.11
C PRO A 132 -0.48 -4.60 22.32
N ASN A 133 -1.22 -5.71 22.30
CA ASN A 133 -0.80 -6.92 21.59
C ASN A 133 -0.58 -6.62 20.10
N LEU A 134 0.68 -6.58 19.69
CA LEU A 134 1.08 -6.23 18.33
C LEU A 134 0.46 -7.15 17.28
N LEU A 135 0.30 -8.44 17.58
CA LEU A 135 -0.29 -9.40 16.66
C LEU A 135 -1.78 -9.10 16.42
N ALA A 136 -2.50 -8.74 17.48
CA ALA A 136 -3.90 -8.34 17.37
C ALA A 136 -4.07 -7.01 16.63
N ALA A 137 -3.17 -6.04 16.87
CA ALA A 137 -3.18 -4.77 16.15
C ALA A 137 -2.92 -4.97 14.64
N VAL A 138 -1.90 -5.75 14.28
CA VAL A 138 -1.58 -6.06 12.88
C VAL A 138 -2.72 -6.82 12.18
N PHE A 139 -3.36 -7.76 12.87
CA PHE A 139 -4.57 -8.41 12.34
C PHE A 139 -5.70 -7.40 12.09
N GLY A 140 -5.95 -6.50 13.04
CA GLY A 140 -6.93 -5.43 12.91
C GLY A 140 -6.62 -4.48 11.75
N PHE A 141 -5.34 -4.14 11.54
CA PHE A 141 -4.90 -3.36 10.38
C PHE A 141 -5.15 -4.11 9.08
N GLY A 142 -4.83 -5.40 9.02
CA GLY A 142 -5.16 -6.25 7.88
C GLY A 142 -6.65 -6.20 7.54
N LEU A 143 -7.52 -6.37 8.54
CA LEU A 143 -8.97 -6.28 8.36
C LEU A 143 -9.40 -4.93 7.77
N LEU A 144 -8.88 -3.82 8.29
CA LEU A 144 -9.27 -2.47 7.84
C LEU A 144 -8.74 -2.18 6.43
N HIS A 145 -7.49 -2.59 6.13
CA HIS A 145 -6.87 -2.40 4.82
C HIS A 145 -7.59 -3.20 3.73
N GLY A 146 -8.15 -4.38 4.05
CA GLY A 146 -8.87 -5.23 3.09
C GLY A 146 -10.08 -4.55 2.45
N PHE A 147 -10.69 -3.57 3.11
CA PHE A 147 -11.77 -2.78 2.52
C PHE A 147 -11.30 -1.93 1.33
N GLY A 148 -10.10 -1.36 1.41
CA GLY A 148 -9.57 -0.44 0.38
C GLY A 148 -9.37 -1.09 -0.98
N LEU A 149 -8.90 -2.35 -0.98
CA LEU A 149 -8.70 -3.11 -2.21
C LEU A 149 -9.97 -3.81 -2.71
N SER A 150 -10.92 -4.11 -1.82
CA SER A 150 -12.14 -4.85 -2.18
C SER A 150 -12.96 -4.14 -3.26
N THR A 151 -13.01 -2.80 -3.25
CA THR A 151 -13.73 -2.00 -4.23
C THR A 151 -13.06 -2.01 -5.61
N ARG A 152 -11.72 -2.07 -5.66
CA ARG A 152 -10.94 -2.23 -6.91
C ARG A 152 -11.12 -3.62 -7.51
N LEU A 153 -11.07 -4.66 -6.67
CA LEU A 153 -11.27 -6.04 -7.13
C LEU A 153 -12.68 -6.29 -7.66
N GLN A 154 -13.70 -5.62 -7.13
CA GLN A 154 -15.07 -5.68 -7.67
C GLN A 154 -15.18 -5.16 -9.13
N GLN A 155 -14.20 -4.38 -9.62
CA GLN A 155 -14.14 -3.91 -11.00
C GLN A 155 -13.39 -4.86 -11.94
N LEU A 156 -12.66 -5.83 -11.38
CA LEU A 156 -11.98 -6.85 -12.17
C LEU A 156 -12.98 -7.91 -12.65
N PRO A 157 -12.72 -8.55 -13.80
CA PRO A 157 -13.54 -9.64 -14.30
C PRO A 157 -13.33 -10.87 -13.41
N LEU A 158 -13.98 -10.93 -12.26
CA LEU A 158 -13.85 -12.01 -11.28
C LEU A 158 -14.60 -13.28 -11.71
N GLY A 159 -15.41 -13.21 -12.78
CA GLY A 159 -16.25 -14.30 -13.24
C GLY A 159 -17.60 -14.33 -12.53
N ASP A 160 -18.62 -14.87 -13.19
CA ASP A 160 -19.99 -14.90 -12.68
C ASP A 160 -20.22 -16.05 -11.67
N ASP A 161 -19.30 -17.02 -11.63
CA ASP A 161 -19.34 -18.15 -10.69
C ASP A 161 -18.60 -17.80 -9.39
N SER A 162 -19.32 -17.91 -8.26
CA SER A 162 -18.81 -17.60 -6.92
C SER A 162 -17.54 -18.37 -6.53
N GLY A 163 -17.39 -19.61 -7.01
CA GLY A 163 -16.19 -20.43 -6.76
C GLY A 163 -14.98 -19.92 -7.51
N SER A 164 -15.15 -19.58 -8.80
CA SER A 164 -14.09 -19.01 -9.63
C SER A 164 -13.62 -17.63 -9.12
N MET A 165 -14.56 -16.80 -8.65
CA MET A 165 -14.28 -15.50 -8.04
C MET A 165 -13.44 -15.65 -6.76
N LEU A 166 -13.81 -16.57 -5.86
CA LEU A 166 -13.06 -16.84 -4.64
C LEU A 166 -11.62 -17.28 -4.95
N LEU A 167 -11.44 -18.20 -5.91
CA LEU A 167 -10.12 -18.69 -6.30
C LEU A 167 -9.26 -17.58 -6.93
N ARG A 168 -9.84 -16.69 -7.73
CA ARG A 168 -9.15 -15.52 -8.31
C ARG A 168 -8.70 -14.54 -7.24
N ILE A 169 -9.56 -14.26 -6.25
CA ILE A 169 -9.23 -13.42 -5.09
C ILE A 169 -8.09 -14.04 -4.26
N LEU A 170 -8.18 -15.33 -3.95
CA LEU A 170 -7.15 -16.04 -3.20
C LEU A 170 -5.83 -16.07 -3.97
N SER A 171 -5.88 -16.28 -5.29
CA SER A 171 -4.70 -16.26 -6.16
C SER A 171 -4.03 -14.88 -6.18
N PHE A 172 -4.82 -13.81 -6.27
CA PHE A 172 -4.29 -12.44 -6.19
C PHE A 172 -3.60 -12.19 -4.84
N ASN A 173 -4.25 -12.53 -3.72
CA ASN A 173 -3.67 -12.32 -2.38
C ASN A 173 -2.42 -13.19 -2.14
N LEU A 174 -2.37 -14.40 -2.69
CA LEU A 174 -1.16 -15.22 -2.66
C LEU A 174 -0.01 -14.50 -3.40
N GLY A 175 -0.29 -13.89 -4.55
CA GLY A 175 0.65 -13.02 -5.24
C GLY A 175 1.17 -11.89 -4.37
N VAL A 176 0.27 -11.16 -3.71
CA VAL A 176 0.62 -10.07 -2.79
C VAL A 176 1.53 -10.57 -1.65
N GLU A 177 1.19 -11.69 -1.01
CA GLU A 177 2.01 -12.26 0.06
C GLU A 177 3.42 -12.64 -0.42
N LEU A 178 3.53 -13.26 -1.60
CA LEU A 178 4.83 -13.57 -2.21
C LEU A 178 5.64 -12.31 -2.51
N GLY A 179 5.01 -11.27 -3.07
CA GLY A 179 5.63 -9.97 -3.30
C GLY A 179 6.12 -9.31 -2.01
N GLN A 180 5.30 -9.36 -0.95
CA GLN A 180 5.65 -8.85 0.38
C GLN A 180 6.87 -9.57 0.95
N ILE A 181 6.88 -10.91 0.93
CA ILE A 181 7.99 -11.72 1.45
C ILE A 181 9.28 -11.45 0.65
N ALA A 182 9.19 -11.32 -0.67
CA ALA A 182 10.34 -11.01 -1.51
C ALA A 182 10.94 -9.63 -1.19
N ALA A 183 10.09 -8.59 -1.15
CA ALA A 183 10.51 -7.24 -0.79
C ALA A 183 11.14 -7.20 0.61
N LEU A 184 10.51 -7.87 1.58
CA LEU A 184 11.00 -7.98 2.95
C LEU A 184 12.35 -8.65 3.06
N THR A 185 12.55 -9.73 2.33
CA THR A 185 13.81 -10.46 2.35
C THR A 185 14.94 -9.55 1.88
N GLY A 186 14.71 -8.78 0.80
CA GLY A 186 15.66 -7.77 0.32
C GLY A 186 15.92 -6.67 1.35
N MET A 187 14.86 -6.09 1.93
CA MET A 187 14.99 -5.02 2.93
C MET A 187 15.72 -5.48 4.20
N VAL A 188 15.37 -6.65 4.74
CA VAL A 188 16.01 -7.22 5.92
C VAL A 188 17.47 -7.56 5.65
N ALA A 189 17.80 -8.12 4.48
CA ALA A 189 19.18 -8.39 4.11
C ALA A 189 20.02 -7.11 4.07
N LEU A 190 19.51 -6.04 3.45
CA LEU A 190 20.16 -4.73 3.42
C LEU A 190 20.34 -4.14 4.83
N LEU A 191 19.30 -4.22 5.66
CA LEU A 191 19.35 -3.68 7.02
C LEU A 191 20.24 -4.51 7.94
N ALA A 192 20.34 -5.82 7.75
CA ALA A 192 21.23 -6.69 8.52
C ALA A 192 22.70 -6.28 8.36
N LEU A 193 23.10 -5.88 7.15
CA LEU A 193 24.45 -5.36 6.87
C LEU A 193 24.73 -4.05 7.63
N TRP A 194 23.70 -3.25 7.89
CA TRP A 194 23.82 -1.93 8.52
C TRP A 194 23.51 -1.91 10.03
N ARG A 195 22.80 -2.92 10.55
CA ARG A 195 22.24 -2.96 11.91
C ARG A 195 23.29 -2.91 13.03
N HIS A 196 24.51 -3.36 12.77
CA HIS A 196 25.62 -3.32 13.73
C HIS A 196 26.29 -1.94 13.86
N ARG A 197 25.92 -0.95 13.02
CA ARG A 197 26.49 0.40 13.09
C ARG A 197 25.73 1.26 14.11
N PRO A 198 26.42 2.12 14.89
CA PRO A 198 25.78 3.02 15.84
C PRO A 198 24.85 4.05 15.17
N SER A 199 25.03 4.32 13.87
CA SER A 199 24.13 5.17 13.08
C SER A 199 22.73 4.59 12.88
N PHE A 200 22.58 3.26 12.96
CA PHE A 200 21.31 2.57 12.75
C PHE A 200 20.22 3.02 13.75
N LYS A 201 20.56 3.14 15.04
CA LYS A 201 19.59 3.55 16.07
C LYS A 201 19.04 4.96 15.82
N ARG A 202 19.91 5.91 15.45
CA ARG A 202 19.51 7.30 15.15
C ARG A 202 18.66 7.36 13.89
N PHE A 203 19.07 6.64 12.85
CA PHE A 203 18.32 6.58 11.61
C PHE A 203 16.94 5.95 11.80
N SER A 204 16.86 4.81 12.50
CA SER A 204 15.60 4.12 12.82
C SER A 204 14.61 5.04 13.57
N TYR A 205 15.09 5.78 14.57
CA TYR A 205 14.26 6.75 15.30
C TYR A 205 13.76 7.88 14.39
N MET A 206 14.64 8.47 13.56
CA MET A 206 14.27 9.53 12.63
C MET A 206 13.32 9.05 11.53
N ALA A 207 13.51 7.83 11.02
CA ALA A 207 12.62 7.22 10.04
C ALA A 207 11.22 6.99 10.60
N ASN A 208 11.10 6.48 11.84
CA ASN A 208 9.79 6.31 12.49
C ASN A 208 9.13 7.66 12.80
N LEU A 209 9.91 8.67 13.20
CA LEU A 209 9.39 10.01 13.38
C LEU A 209 8.87 10.60 12.06
N GLY A 210 9.63 10.44 10.96
CA GLY A 210 9.19 10.80 9.63
C GLY A 210 7.92 10.08 9.20
N LEU A 211 7.84 8.77 9.46
CA LEU A 211 6.65 7.95 9.17
C LEU A 211 5.42 8.42 9.95
N PHE A 212 5.58 8.81 11.22
CA PHE A 212 4.51 9.37 12.02
C PHE A 212 3.98 10.68 11.41
N TYR A 213 4.86 11.63 11.08
CA TYR A 213 4.46 12.90 10.48
C TYR A 213 3.90 12.76 9.06
N ALA A 214 4.44 11.84 8.27
CA ALA A 214 3.87 11.49 6.97
C ALA A 214 2.45 10.92 7.13
N GLY A 215 2.23 10.05 8.12
CA GLY A 215 0.90 9.55 8.47
C GLY A 215 -0.06 10.66 8.90
N VAL A 216 0.40 11.61 9.72
CA VAL A 216 -0.41 12.79 10.09
C VAL A 216 -0.79 13.61 8.84
N TYR A 217 0.19 13.90 7.98
CA TYR A 217 -0.05 14.65 6.75
C TYR A 217 -1.08 13.94 5.84
N LEU A 218 -0.90 12.64 5.61
CA LEU A 218 -1.83 11.83 4.82
C LEU A 218 -3.22 11.80 5.45
N LEU A 219 -3.33 11.62 6.77
CA LEU A 219 -4.62 11.65 7.46
C LEU A 219 -5.38 12.94 7.19
N PHE A 220 -4.72 14.09 7.36
CA PHE A 220 -5.36 15.39 7.11
C PHE A 220 -5.70 15.60 5.63
N MET A 221 -4.83 15.17 4.71
CA MET A 221 -5.10 15.21 3.28
C MET A 221 -6.34 14.39 2.93
N GLN A 222 -6.47 13.18 3.47
CA GLN A 222 -7.59 12.29 3.21
C GLN A 222 -8.89 12.81 3.84
N LEU A 223 -8.85 13.31 5.08
CA LEU A 223 -10.02 13.91 5.72
C LEU A 223 -10.48 15.20 5.02
N HIS A 224 -9.53 16.02 4.56
CA HIS A 224 -9.85 17.20 3.75
C HIS A 224 -10.48 16.81 2.42
N GLY A 225 -9.94 15.79 1.76
CA GLY A 225 -10.52 15.18 0.56
C GLY A 225 -11.96 14.76 0.81
N TYR A 226 -12.20 13.95 1.85
CA TYR A 226 -13.54 13.52 2.25
C TYR A 226 -14.53 14.66 2.51
N GLN A 227 -14.08 15.79 3.10
CA GLN A 227 -14.95 16.94 3.37
C GLN A 227 -15.32 17.74 2.12
N HIS A 228 -14.46 17.76 1.10
CA HIS A 228 -14.68 18.49 -0.16
C HIS A 228 -15.19 17.59 -1.28
N ASP A 229 -15.36 16.31 -0.97
CA ASP A 229 -15.90 15.30 -1.86
C ASP A 229 -17.42 15.44 -1.90
N VAL A 230 -17.90 16.12 -2.95
CA VAL A 230 -19.33 16.40 -3.19
C VAL A 230 -19.97 15.37 -4.13
N ASP A 231 -19.20 14.39 -4.60
CA ASP A 231 -19.60 13.49 -5.68
C ASP A 231 -20.24 12.20 -5.12
N PRO A 232 -21.53 11.90 -5.41
CA PRO A 232 -22.14 10.64 -5.01
C PRO A 232 -21.43 9.40 -5.58
N ASP A 233 -20.64 9.55 -6.65
CA ASP A 233 -19.80 8.49 -7.20
C ASP A 233 -18.50 8.26 -6.42
N SER A 234 -18.17 9.08 -5.41
CA SER A 234 -17.00 8.84 -4.56
C SER A 234 -17.18 7.69 -3.57
N PHE A 235 -18.43 7.29 -3.31
CA PHE A 235 -18.76 5.99 -2.73
C PHE A 235 -18.39 4.81 -3.65
N ARG A 236 -18.12 5.09 -4.93
CA ARG A 236 -17.78 4.15 -6.01
C ARG A 236 -16.64 4.66 -6.91
N PHE A 237 -15.58 5.26 -6.36
CA PHE A 237 -14.46 5.87 -7.12
C PHE A 237 -14.88 6.95 -8.16
N PRO A 238 -14.25 8.14 -8.16
CA PRO A 238 -14.50 9.16 -9.19
C PRO A 238 -14.07 8.66 -10.57
N ALA A 239 -15.00 8.61 -11.53
CA ALA A 239 -14.70 8.33 -12.94
C ALA A 239 -13.75 9.38 -13.57
N ALA A 240 -13.60 10.54 -12.93
CA ALA A 240 -12.76 11.64 -13.41
C ALA A 240 -11.24 11.38 -13.32
N GLU A 241 -10.78 10.48 -12.44
CA GLU A 241 -9.37 10.06 -12.44
C GLU A 241 -9.01 9.21 -13.68
N HIS A 242 -10.02 8.80 -14.46
CA HIS A 242 -9.89 8.01 -15.69
C HIS A 242 -10.18 8.78 -16.99
N GLN A 243 -10.68 10.02 -16.94
CA GLN A 243 -11.00 10.77 -18.16
C GLN A 243 -9.75 11.17 -18.97
N HIS A 244 -8.59 11.32 -18.32
CA HIS A 244 -7.36 11.71 -19.00
C HIS A 244 -6.74 10.60 -19.86
N VAL A 245 -7.16 9.34 -19.74
CA VAL A 245 -6.65 8.24 -20.57
C VAL A 245 -7.55 7.97 -21.79
N HIS A 246 -8.84 8.33 -21.70
CA HIS A 246 -9.78 8.13 -22.81
C HIS A 246 -9.70 9.23 -23.87
N GLU A 247 -9.42 10.48 -23.51
CA GLU A 247 -9.21 11.57 -24.49
C GLU A 247 -7.96 11.33 -25.37
N ASP A 248 -6.87 10.85 -24.77
CA ASP A 248 -5.64 10.54 -25.53
C ASP A 248 -5.80 9.33 -26.47
N MET A 249 -6.70 8.39 -26.15
CA MET A 249 -7.05 7.28 -27.06
C MET A 249 -7.91 7.70 -28.25
N ASP A 250 -8.82 8.66 -28.06
CA ASP A 250 -9.64 9.18 -29.16
C ASP A 250 -8.82 10.11 -30.07
N ILE A 251 -7.86 10.86 -29.51
CA ILE A 251 -6.90 11.65 -30.29
C ILE A 251 -5.96 10.72 -31.07
N GLN A 252 -5.40 9.67 -30.46
CA GLN A 252 -4.53 8.71 -31.17
C GLN A 252 -5.27 7.91 -32.26
N LYS A 253 -6.56 7.58 -32.08
CA LYS A 253 -7.37 6.98 -33.14
C LYS A 253 -7.71 7.94 -34.28
N SER A 254 -7.74 9.25 -34.03
CA SER A 254 -8.01 10.28 -35.04
C SER A 254 -6.78 10.67 -35.86
N THR A 255 -5.56 10.38 -35.36
CA THR A 255 -4.29 10.72 -36.02
C THR A 255 -3.57 9.51 -36.64
N ASP A 256 -4.20 8.34 -36.66
CA ASP A 256 -3.66 7.17 -37.38
C ASP A 256 -3.96 7.27 -38.88
N ASP A 257 -3.07 7.97 -39.60
CA ASP A 257 -3.08 8.11 -41.07
C ASP A 257 -2.87 6.79 -41.82
N SER A 258 -2.71 5.65 -41.14
CA SER A 258 -2.53 4.34 -41.80
C SER A 258 -3.82 3.74 -42.37
N ARG A 259 -4.99 4.37 -42.15
CA ARG A 259 -6.29 3.88 -42.66
C ARG A 259 -6.76 4.45 -44.00
N ASN A 260 -5.99 5.33 -44.64
CA ASN A 260 -6.36 5.94 -45.93
C ASN A 260 -5.64 5.36 -47.15
N THR A 261 -5.00 4.19 -47.03
CA THR A 261 -4.38 3.51 -48.17
C THR A 261 -4.82 2.05 -48.27
N LEU A 262 -6.10 1.80 -48.55
CA LEU A 262 -6.61 0.62 -49.26
C LEU A 262 -7.96 0.95 -49.91
#